data_AF-A0A9Q3CVR5-F1
#
_entry.id   AF-A0A9Q3CVR5-F1
#
_cell.length_a   1.000
_cell.length_b   1.000
_cell.length_c   1.000
_cell.angle_alpha   90.00
_cell.angle_beta   90.00
_cell.angle_gamma   90.00
#
_symmetry.space_group_name_H-M   'P 1'
#
loop_
_entity.id
_entity.type
_entity.pdbx_description
1 polymer ?
#
loop_
_entity_poly.entity_id
_entity_poly.type
_entity_poly.pdbx_seq_one_letter_code
_entity_poly.pdbx_strand_id
1 'polypeptide(L)'
;MDLPPLSYHDSLEELWNEEEDPEEVETVMKVVPSAYRKSLDVISKVKAEKLPPHCTYDHHIELEGSLPSVGVIYSLSNQESDTFRAYISENVEKVFIRPSSS
;
A
#
# COMPACT_ATOMS: atom_id res chain seq x y z
N MET A 1 18.11 20.82 -4.92
CA MET A 1 17.41 20.53 -3.67
C MET A 1 17.48 19.02 -3.52
N ASP A 2 18.59 18.54 -2.98
CA ASP A 2 18.83 17.11 -2.84
C ASP A 2 17.95 16.60 -1.70
N LEU A 3 17.02 15.70 -2.01
CA LEU A 3 16.22 15.02 -1.02
C LEU A 3 17.16 14.15 -0.16
N PRO A 4 17.03 14.17 1.18
CA PRO A 4 17.87 13.34 2.03
C PRO A 4 17.59 11.85 1.74
N PRO A 5 18.60 10.97 1.89
CA PRO A 5 18.40 9.54 1.75
C PRO A 5 17.42 9.09 2.84
N LEU A 6 16.30 8.51 2.42
CA LEU A 6 15.36 7.89 3.35
C LEU A 6 16.10 6.77 4.08
N SER A 7 16.41 6.98 5.36
CA SER A 7 16.79 5.94 6.31
C SER A 7 15.59 5.01 6.48
N TYR A 8 15.47 4.05 5.56
CA TYR A 8 14.32 3.16 5.41
C TYR A 8 14.17 2.16 6.57
N HIS A 9 15.17 2.07 7.47
CA HIS A 9 15.27 0.97 8.44
C HIS A 9 14.72 1.32 9.83
N ASP A 10 14.67 2.61 10.22
CA ASP A 10 14.17 3.02 11.54
C ASP A 10 12.68 3.42 11.53
N SER A 11 12.08 3.69 10.37
CA SER A 11 10.69 4.18 10.30
C SER A 11 9.62 3.09 10.09
N LEU A 12 10.03 1.85 9.77
CA LEU A 12 9.08 0.77 9.42
C LEU A 12 8.46 0.09 10.66
N GLU A 13 9.21 -0.03 11.76
CA GLU A 13 8.68 -0.60 13.00
C GLU A 13 7.70 0.34 13.71
N GLU A 14 7.91 1.65 13.60
CA GLU A 14 7.00 2.67 14.15
C GLU A 14 5.69 2.73 13.35
N LEU A 15 5.74 2.57 12.03
CA LEU A 15 4.58 2.56 11.14
C LEU A 15 3.68 1.33 11.33
N TRP A 16 4.22 0.19 11.74
CA TRP A 16 3.43 -1.01 11.99
C TRP A 16 2.72 -1.03 13.33
N ASN A 17 3.04 -0.08 14.21
CA ASN A 17 2.49 0.05 15.55
C ASN A 17 1.46 1.20 15.66
N GLU A 18 0.72 1.48 14.59
CA GLU A 18 -0.48 2.34 14.70
C GLU A 18 -1.62 1.56 15.35
N GLU A 19 -2.25 2.18 16.34
CA GLU A 19 -3.37 1.61 17.07
C GLU A 19 -4.66 1.67 16.24
N GLU A 20 -5.43 0.58 16.25
CA GLU A 20 -6.75 0.55 15.64
C GLU A 20 -7.76 1.35 16.45
N ASP A 21 -8.79 1.88 15.76
CA ASP A 21 -9.93 2.46 16.45
C ASP A 21 -10.63 1.37 17.29
N PRO A 22 -10.73 1.53 18.62
CA PRO A 22 -11.36 0.55 19.49
C PRO A 22 -12.83 0.30 19.15
N GLU A 23 -13.54 1.25 18.52
CA GLU A 23 -14.91 1.02 18.05
C GLU A 23 -14.94 0.04 16.88
N GLU A 24 -14.00 0.14 15.93
CA GLU A 24 -13.89 -0.79 14.81
C GLU A 24 -13.55 -2.21 15.29
N VAL A 25 -12.61 -2.36 16.22
CA VAL A 25 -12.22 -3.67 16.79
C VAL A 25 -13.42 -4.39 17.41
N GLU A 26 -14.25 -3.67 18.16
CA GLU A 26 -15.46 -4.22 18.79
C GLU A 26 -16.49 -4.67 17.74
N THR A 27 -16.65 -3.93 16.64
CA THR A 27 -17.53 -4.34 15.55
C THR A 27 -17.02 -5.61 14.85
N VAL A 28 -15.73 -5.68 14.56
CA VAL A 28 -15.11 -6.85 13.93
C VAL A 28 -15.24 -8.08 14.84
N MET A 29 -15.04 -7.95 16.15
CA MET A 29 -15.18 -9.05 17.10
C MET A 29 -16.59 -9.66 17.13
N LYS A 30 -17.63 -8.85 16.89
CA LYS A 30 -19.03 -9.30 16.81
C LYS A 30 -19.33 -10.06 15.53
N VAL A 31 -18.72 -9.67 14.41
CA VAL A 31 -18.96 -10.26 13.08
C VAL A 31 -18.10 -11.51 12.86
N VAL A 32 -16.86 -11.51 13.35
CA VAL A 32 -15.89 -12.58 13.10
C VAL A 32 -16.22 -13.84 13.91
N PRO A 33 -16.32 -15.02 13.26
CA PRO A 33 -16.54 -16.28 13.95
C PRO A 33 -15.46 -16.58 15.01
N SER A 34 -15.84 -17.29 16.06
CA SER A 34 -14.95 -17.58 17.21
C SER A 34 -13.62 -18.22 16.83
N ALA A 35 -13.62 -19.08 15.80
CA ALA A 35 -12.43 -19.75 15.29
C ALA A 35 -11.34 -18.78 14.79
N TYR A 36 -11.74 -17.62 14.26
CA TYR A 36 -10.83 -16.64 13.64
C TYR A 36 -10.48 -15.47 14.58
N ARG A 37 -11.02 -15.43 15.81
CA ARG A 37 -10.75 -14.34 16.76
C ARG A 37 -9.29 -14.26 17.20
N LYS A 38 -8.53 -15.34 17.09
CA LYS A 38 -7.07 -15.35 17.33
C LYS A 38 -6.29 -14.61 16.24
N SER A 39 -6.91 -14.38 15.09
CA SER A 39 -6.33 -13.80 13.89
C SER A 39 -7.01 -12.47 13.54
N LEU A 40 -7.57 -11.77 14.53
CA LEU A 40 -8.12 -10.42 14.31
C LEU A 40 -7.07 -9.47 13.74
N ASP A 41 -5.80 -9.69 14.10
CA ASP A 41 -4.66 -8.94 13.62
C ASP A 41 -4.55 -8.87 12.08
N VAL A 42 -4.84 -9.97 11.38
CA VAL A 42 -4.78 -10.01 9.91
C VAL A 42 -6.04 -9.46 9.23
N ILE A 43 -7.08 -9.19 10.01
CA ILE A 43 -8.35 -8.60 9.55
C ILE A 43 -8.31 -7.07 9.74
N SER A 44 -7.24 -6.55 10.37
CA SER A 44 -7.02 -5.14 10.62
C SER A 44 -7.02 -4.33 9.33
N LYS A 45 -7.89 -3.31 9.28
CA LYS A 45 -7.94 -2.37 8.15
C LYS A 45 -6.68 -1.51 8.10
N VAL A 46 -6.24 -1.01 9.26
CA VAL A 46 -5.03 -0.18 9.39
C VAL A 46 -3.79 -0.93 8.93
N LYS A 47 -3.65 -2.21 9.28
CA LYS A 47 -2.53 -3.04 8.82
C LYS A 47 -2.64 -3.39 7.34
N ALA A 48 -3.86 -3.58 6.82
CA ALA A 48 -4.09 -3.88 5.41
C ALA A 48 -3.74 -2.70 4.48
N GLU A 49 -3.80 -1.46 4.97
CA GLU A 49 -3.41 -0.26 4.23
C GLU A 49 -1.89 -0.02 4.18
N LYS A 50 -1.08 -0.96 4.69
CA LYS A 50 0.38 -0.86 4.75
C LYS A 50 1.03 -1.97 3.96
N LEU A 51 2.12 -1.63 3.26
CA LEU A 51 2.93 -2.65 2.60
C LEU A 51 3.68 -3.47 3.66
N PRO A 52 3.73 -4.82 3.48
CA PRO A 52 4.64 -5.65 4.23
C PRO A 52 6.09 -5.24 3.93
N PRO A 53 7.06 -5.62 4.78
CA PRO A 53 8.43 -5.21 4.60
C PRO A 53 9.01 -6.02 3.45
N HIS A 54 9.93 -5.41 2.70
CA HIS A 54 10.60 -6.11 1.62
C HIS A 54 11.27 -7.39 2.12
N CYS A 55 11.01 -8.50 1.42
CA CYS A 55 11.50 -9.82 1.80
C CYS A 55 12.01 -10.63 0.61
N THR A 56 12.61 -11.79 0.88
CA THR A 56 13.15 -12.68 -0.16
C THR A 56 12.08 -13.27 -1.10
N TYR A 57 10.80 -13.12 -0.74
CA TYR A 57 9.65 -13.59 -1.50
C TYR A 57 8.93 -12.47 -2.25
N ASP A 58 9.52 -11.27 -2.28
CA ASP A 58 8.99 -10.18 -3.08
C ASP A 58 8.89 -10.58 -4.55
N HIS A 59 7.82 -10.14 -5.19
CA HIS A 59 7.55 -10.52 -6.57
C HIS A 59 8.62 -9.95 -7.50
N HIS A 60 9.36 -10.84 -8.16
CA HIS A 60 10.35 -10.48 -9.18
C HIS A 60 9.80 -10.78 -10.57
N ILE A 61 9.93 -9.82 -11.49
CA ILE A 61 9.55 -9.98 -12.88
C ILE A 61 10.83 -10.23 -13.69
N GLU A 62 11.00 -11.47 -14.16
CA GLU A 62 12.07 -11.83 -15.08
C GLU A 62 11.69 -11.39 -16.50
N LEU A 63 12.54 -10.57 -17.12
CA LEU A 63 12.31 -10.11 -18.49
C LEU A 63 12.99 -11.03 -19.49
N GLU A 64 12.22 -11.54 -20.45
CA GLU A 64 12.74 -12.26 -21.61
C GLU A 64 12.85 -11.30 -22.82
N GLY A 65 14.04 -11.15 -23.40
CA GLY A 65 14.24 -10.34 -24.60
C GLY A 65 14.57 -8.86 -24.33
N SER A 66 13.95 -7.94 -25.07
CA SER A 66 14.23 -6.49 -24.99
C SER A 66 13.35 -5.76 -23.97
N LEU A 67 13.80 -4.61 -23.47
CA LEU A 67 13.03 -3.74 -22.58
C LEU A 67 11.70 -3.30 -23.21
N PRO A 68 10.64 -3.13 -22.39
CA PRO A 68 9.36 -2.63 -22.88
C PRO A 68 9.50 -1.20 -23.43
N SER A 69 8.79 -0.91 -24.54
CA SER A 69 8.73 0.44 -25.09
C SER A 69 7.78 1.32 -24.28
N VAL A 70 8.05 2.64 -24.27
CA VAL A 70 7.16 3.61 -23.63
C VAL A 70 5.86 3.70 -24.43
N GLY A 71 4.75 3.31 -23.80
CA GLY A 71 3.41 3.39 -24.38
C GLY A 71 2.84 4.82 -24.38
N VAL A 72 1.80 5.05 -25.18
CA VAL A 72 1.05 6.31 -25.17
C VAL A 72 0.05 6.34 -24.00
N ILE A 73 -0.13 7.52 -23.40
CA ILE A 73 -1.16 7.75 -22.38
C ILE A 73 -2.46 8.11 -23.10
N TYR A 74 -3.52 7.34 -22.84
CA TYR A 74 -4.85 7.62 -23.39
C TYR A 74 -5.52 8.78 -22.66
N SER A 75 -6.29 9.58 -23.39
CA SER A 75 -7.06 10.67 -22.81
C SER A 75 -8.19 10.13 -21.94
N LEU A 76 -8.23 10.58 -20.69
CA LEU A 76 -9.35 10.34 -19.77
C LEU A 76 -10.36 11.49 -19.87
N SER A 77 -11.64 11.20 -19.57
CA SER A 77 -12.63 12.25 -19.33
C SER A 77 -12.30 13.04 -18.05
N ASN A 78 -12.98 14.17 -17.83
CA ASN A 78 -12.77 14.97 -16.61
C ASN A 78 -13.11 14.17 -15.36
N GLN A 79 -14.24 13.45 -15.36
CA GLN A 79 -14.66 12.64 -14.22
C GLN A 79 -13.65 11.53 -13.92
N GLU A 80 -13.18 10.81 -14.95
CA GLU A 80 -12.18 9.76 -14.79
C GLU A 80 -10.85 10.34 -14.26
N SER A 81 -10.44 11.51 -14.77
CA SER A 81 -9.22 12.19 -14.32
C SER A 81 -9.27 12.56 -12.85
N ASP A 82 -10.41 13.08 -12.37
CA ASP A 82 -10.58 13.45 -10.97
C ASP A 82 -10.55 12.22 -10.07
N THR A 83 -11.25 11.14 -10.45
CA THR A 83 -11.20 9.87 -9.72
C THR A 83 -9.81 9.26 -9.70
N PHE A 84 -9.09 9.32 -10.83
CA PHE A 84 -7.75 8.78 -10.95
C PHE A 84 -6.76 9.54 -10.08
N ARG A 85 -6.84 10.88 -10.04
CA ARG A 85 -5.99 11.71 -9.18
C ARG A 85 -6.21 11.41 -7.70
N ALA A 86 -7.46 11.27 -7.27
CA ALA A 86 -7.79 10.92 -5.87
C ALA A 86 -7.20 9.55 -5.49
N TYR A 87 -7.33 8.56 -6.38
CA TYR A 87 -6.74 7.24 -6.18
C TYR A 87 -5.21 7.31 -6.07
N ILE A 88 -4.56 8.04 -6.97
CA ILE A 88 -3.09 8.18 -6.95
C ILE A 88 -2.63 8.87 -5.65
N SER A 89 -3.29 9.96 -5.21
CA SER A 89 -2.91 10.62 -3.96
C SER A 89 -3.03 9.69 -2.76
N GLU A 90 -4.14 8.97 -2.65
CA GLU A 90 -4.37 8.02 -1.54
C GLU A 90 -3.31 6.91 -1.53
N ASN A 91 -2.99 6.33 -2.68
CA ASN A 91 -2.03 5.22 -2.76
C ASN A 91 -0.56 5.66 -2.63
N VAL A 92 -0.26 6.93 -2.93
CA VAL A 92 1.05 7.53 -2.62
C VAL A 92 1.20 7.75 -1.12
N GLU A 93 0.16 8.25 -0.45
CA GLU A 93 0.14 8.43 1.01
C GLU A 93 0.31 7.09 1.75
N LYS A 94 -0.35 6.03 1.25
CA LYS A 94 -0.19 4.64 1.74
C LYS A 94 1.15 3.99 1.37
N VAL A 95 2.00 4.67 0.60
CA VAL A 95 3.30 4.16 0.12
C VAL A 95 3.15 2.92 -0.79
N PHE A 96 1.96 2.67 -1.34
CA PHE A 96 1.71 1.55 -2.26
C PHE A 96 2.34 1.79 -3.63
N ILE A 97 2.38 3.06 -4.05
CA ILE A 97 3.02 3.50 -5.29
C ILE A 97 3.94 4.67 -5.01
N ARG A 98 4.96 4.83 -5.86
CA ARG A 98 5.93 5.93 -5.77
C ARG A 98 6.23 6.50 -7.16
N PRO A 99 6.59 7.79 -7.25
CA PRO A 99 7.08 8.35 -8.51
C PRO A 99 8.33 7.60 -8.98
N SER A 100 8.39 7.36 -10.29
CA SER A 100 9.49 6.67 -10.97
C SER A 100 9.86 7.41 -12.25
N SER A 101 11.10 7.26 -12.70
CA SER A 101 11.63 7.83 -13.94
C SER A 101 11.94 6.76 -15.00
N SER A 102 11.31 5.60 -14.88
CA SER A 102 11.44 4.48 -15.84
C SER A 102 10.76 4.77 -17.18
#